data_AF-A0A525C0S6-F1
#
_entry.id   AF-A0A525C0S6-F1
#
_cell.length_a   1.000
_cell.length_b   1.000
_cell.length_c   1.000
_cell.angle_alpha   90.00
_cell.angle_beta   90.00
_cell.angle_gamma   90.00
#
_symmetry.space_group_name_H-M   'P 1'
#
loop_
_entity.id
_entity.type
_entity.pdbx_description
1 polymer ?
#
loop_
_entity_poly.entity_id
_entity_poly.type
_entity_poly.pdbx_seq_one_letter_code
_entity_poly.pdbx_strand_id
1 'polypeptide(L)'
;MTKVGIIRCEINEFFCPLTSGLRCAEQGTEGFQYYENAQVVGIFTCHCPGNNVGELAKILKSKGAEAIHISTCMFASKNGSGWTLVGGGFCEKCDALMETMHQATGLPCIKGTAHLPNGFTPSIPYT
;
A
#
# COMPACT_ATOMS: atom_id res chain seq x y z
N MET A 1 2.69 -6.33 -17.63
CA MET A 1 2.77 -6.74 -16.21
C MET A 1 3.46 -5.62 -15.46
N THR A 2 2.75 -4.96 -14.56
CA THR A 2 3.29 -3.90 -13.72
C THR A 2 3.88 -4.51 -12.45
N LYS A 3 5.14 -4.22 -12.17
CA LYS A 3 5.83 -4.67 -10.96
C LYS A 3 5.50 -3.75 -9.80
N VAL A 4 4.93 -4.30 -8.73
CA VAL A 4 4.49 -3.52 -7.57
C VAL A 4 5.26 -3.94 -6.32
N GLY A 5 5.71 -2.95 -5.57
CA GLY A 5 6.15 -3.14 -4.19
C GLY A 5 4.98 -2.94 -3.23
N ILE A 6 5.00 -3.61 -2.07
CA ILE A 6 4.02 -3.39 -1.00
C ILE A 6 4.73 -2.93 0.26
N ILE A 7 4.24 -1.85 0.87
CA ILE A 7 4.62 -1.46 2.22
C ILE A 7 3.42 -1.63 3.15
N ARG A 8 3.64 -2.32 4.27
CA ARG A 8 2.64 -2.62 5.30
C ARG A 8 3.04 -1.99 6.64
N CYS A 9 2.13 -1.96 7.60
CA CYS A 9 2.40 -1.46 8.96
C CYS A 9 2.78 -2.61 9.92
N GLU A 10 3.72 -2.33 10.82
CA GLU A 10 4.16 -3.23 11.90
C GLU A 10 3.02 -3.66 12.83
N ILE A 11 2.05 -2.78 13.12
CA ILE A 11 0.94 -3.06 14.06
C ILE A 11 0.15 -4.30 13.65
N ASN A 12 0.03 -4.54 12.34
CA ASN A 12 -0.72 -5.67 11.81
C ASN A 12 0.18 -6.80 11.31
N GLU A 13 1.50 -6.75 11.51
CA GLU A 13 2.45 -7.71 10.93
C GLU A 13 2.29 -9.13 11.47
N PHE A 14 2.03 -9.24 12.77
CA PHE A 14 1.83 -10.52 13.45
C PHE A 14 0.45 -11.14 13.21
N PHE A 15 -0.52 -10.37 12.70
CA PHE A 15 -1.91 -10.81 12.54
C PHE A 15 -2.37 -10.92 11.08
N CYS A 16 -1.70 -10.21 10.18
CA CYS A 16 -2.03 -10.22 8.77
C CYS A 16 -0.84 -10.78 7.96
N PRO A 17 -0.94 -11.94 7.32
CA PRO A 17 0.11 -12.44 6.42
C PRO A 17 -0.02 -11.87 4.99
N LEU A 18 -0.80 -10.79 4.79
CA LEU A 18 -1.13 -10.19 3.47
C LEU A 18 -1.89 -11.10 2.49
N THR A 19 -2.46 -12.24 2.92
CA THR A 19 -3.15 -13.20 2.03
C THR A 19 -4.16 -12.55 1.07
N SER A 20 -5.09 -11.73 1.59
CA SER A 20 -6.06 -11.03 0.74
C SER A 20 -5.40 -10.04 -0.22
N GLY A 21 -4.39 -9.29 0.25
CA GLY A 21 -3.66 -8.32 -0.57
C GLY A 21 -2.93 -8.98 -1.73
N LEU A 22 -2.25 -10.11 -1.47
CA LEU A 22 -1.56 -10.88 -2.50
C LEU A 22 -2.54 -11.49 -3.51
N ARG A 23 -3.68 -12.01 -3.05
CA ARG A 23 -4.73 -12.52 -3.93
C ARG A 23 -5.30 -11.41 -4.83
N CYS A 24 -5.55 -10.23 -4.28
CA CYS A 24 -6.04 -9.09 -5.07
C CYS A 24 -5.01 -8.65 -6.12
N ALA A 25 -3.71 -8.69 -5.81
CA ALA A 25 -2.65 -8.41 -6.77
C ALA A 25 -2.65 -9.43 -7.94
N GLU A 26 -2.74 -10.72 -7.63
CA GLU A 26 -2.82 -11.79 -8.64
C GLU A 26 -4.06 -11.67 -9.53
N GLN A 27 -5.19 -11.28 -8.93
CA GLN A 27 -6.49 -11.19 -9.62
C GLN A 27 -6.75 -9.84 -10.30
N GLY A 28 -5.88 -8.83 -10.10
CA GLY A 28 -6.12 -7.48 -10.60
C GLY A 28 -7.40 -6.85 -10.03
N THR A 29 -7.65 -7.01 -8.73
CA THR A 29 -8.85 -6.47 -8.06
C THR A 29 -8.48 -5.44 -6.99
N GLU A 30 -9.47 -4.68 -6.52
CA GLU A 30 -9.34 -3.75 -5.40
C GLU A 30 -8.23 -2.70 -5.64
N GLY A 31 -7.19 -2.68 -4.81
CA GLY A 31 -6.05 -1.78 -4.95
C GLY A 31 -5.33 -1.92 -6.29
N PHE A 32 -5.47 -3.06 -6.95
CA PHE A 32 -4.73 -3.42 -8.18
C PHE A 32 -5.59 -3.35 -9.45
N GLN A 33 -6.83 -2.84 -9.36
CA GLN A 33 -7.83 -2.90 -10.44
C GLN A 33 -7.44 -2.17 -11.75
N TYR A 34 -6.44 -1.30 -11.72
CA TYR A 34 -5.99 -0.56 -12.91
C TYR A 34 -4.87 -1.24 -13.67
N TYR A 35 -4.31 -2.31 -13.10
CA TYR A 35 -3.29 -3.10 -13.78
C TYR A 35 -3.97 -4.20 -14.56
N GLU A 36 -3.58 -4.35 -15.84
CA GLU A 36 -3.91 -5.54 -16.61
C GLU A 36 -3.34 -6.80 -15.94
N ASN A 37 -2.13 -6.68 -15.35
CA ASN A 37 -1.51 -7.72 -14.54
C ASN A 37 -0.51 -7.09 -13.57
N ALA A 38 -0.61 -7.41 -12.27
CA ALA A 38 0.32 -6.94 -11.25
C ALA A 38 1.23 -8.09 -10.75
N GLN A 39 2.53 -7.82 -10.63
CA GLN A 39 3.51 -8.74 -10.03
C GLN A 39 4.08 -8.12 -8.76
N VAL A 40 3.85 -8.75 -7.62
CA VAL A 40 4.48 -8.33 -6.36
C VAL A 40 5.96 -8.69 -6.39
N VAL A 41 6.84 -7.68 -6.39
CA VAL A 41 8.30 -7.88 -6.46
C VAL A 41 8.99 -7.77 -5.10
N GLY A 42 8.31 -7.25 -4.09
CA GLY A 42 8.85 -7.11 -2.75
C GLY A 42 7.82 -6.57 -1.76
N ILE A 43 8.02 -6.92 -0.50
CA ILE A 43 7.18 -6.49 0.62
C ILE A 43 8.09 -6.03 1.75
N PHE A 44 7.82 -4.85 2.31
CA PHE A 44 8.47 -4.37 3.53
C PHE A 44 7.44 -4.01 4.61
N THR A 45 7.81 -4.25 5.86
CA THR A 45 7.14 -3.64 7.01
C THR A 45 7.74 -2.26 7.28
N CYS A 46 6.87 -1.24 7.35
CA CYS A 46 7.20 0.06 7.90
C CYS A 46 7.06 0.01 9.43
N HIS A 47 8.12 0.42 10.13
CA HIS A 47 8.16 0.53 11.58
C HIS A 47 8.08 2.00 11.98
N CYS A 48 7.24 2.33 12.97
CA CYS A 48 7.08 3.67 13.48
C CYS A 48 8.41 4.19 14.07
N PRO A 49 8.76 5.46 13.82
CA PRO A 49 7.93 6.52 13.23
C PRO A 49 7.95 6.59 11.69
N GLY A 50 8.53 5.61 10.99
CA GLY A 50 8.55 5.54 9.51
C GLY A 50 9.73 6.26 8.85
N ASN A 51 10.78 6.59 9.62
CA ASN A 51 11.93 7.38 9.15
C ASN A 51 12.68 6.75 7.96
N ASN A 52 12.63 5.43 7.81
CA ASN A 52 13.34 4.71 6.74
C ASN A 52 12.46 4.40 5.52
N VAL A 53 11.20 4.87 5.46
CA VAL A 53 10.27 4.49 4.38
C VAL A 53 10.79 4.87 2.98
N GLY A 54 11.50 6.00 2.87
CA GLY A 54 12.14 6.43 1.62
C GLY A 54 13.23 5.45 1.17
N GLU A 55 14.01 4.89 2.09
CA GLU A 55 15.03 3.88 1.77
C GLU A 55 14.39 2.54 1.39
N LEU A 56 13.32 2.13 2.08
CA LEU A 56 12.54 0.94 1.70
C LEU A 56 11.99 1.08 0.27
N ALA A 57 11.47 2.25 -0.08
CA ALA A 57 10.99 2.57 -1.43
C ALA A 57 12.12 2.53 -2.47
N LYS A 58 13.31 3.09 -2.17
CA LYS A 58 14.48 2.99 -3.05
C LYS A 58 14.92 1.54 -3.28
N ILE A 59 14.86 0.70 -2.24
CA ILE A 59 15.15 -0.73 -2.38
C ILE A 59 14.12 -1.39 -3.31
N LEU A 60 12.82 -1.15 -3.11
CA LEU A 60 11.78 -1.67 -4.01
C LEU A 60 11.99 -1.22 -5.46
N LYS A 61 12.30 0.06 -5.70
CA LYS A 61 12.66 0.59 -7.02
C LYS A 61 13.88 -0.15 -7.61
N SER A 62 14.92 -0.38 -6.81
CA SER A 62 16.13 -1.10 -7.25
C SER A 62 15.85 -2.56 -7.64
N LYS A 63 14.77 -3.15 -7.10
CA LYS A 63 14.27 -4.49 -7.47
C LYS A 63 13.28 -4.47 -8.64
N GLY A 64 13.04 -3.29 -9.23
CA GLY A 64 12.22 -3.13 -10.42
C GLY A 64 10.76 -2.79 -10.14
N ALA A 65 10.40 -2.35 -8.93
CA ALA A 65 9.05 -1.84 -8.68
C ALA A 65 8.78 -0.57 -9.52
N GLU A 66 7.63 -0.55 -10.18
CA GLU A 66 7.09 0.55 -10.98
C GLU A 66 6.03 1.34 -10.20
N ALA A 67 5.47 0.75 -9.14
CA ALA A 67 4.58 1.41 -8.19
C ALA A 67 4.74 0.81 -6.79
N ILE A 68 4.34 1.58 -5.76
CA ILE A 68 4.36 1.14 -4.36
C ILE A 68 2.94 1.22 -3.79
N HIS A 69 2.41 0.08 -3.34
CA HIS A 69 1.13 -0.01 -2.66
C HIS A 69 1.30 0.08 -1.15
N ILE A 70 0.44 0.84 -0.50
CA ILE A 70 0.33 0.87 0.96
C ILE A 70 -0.85 0.01 1.40
N SER A 71 -0.65 -0.84 2.40
CA SER A 71 -1.72 -1.71 2.92
C SER A 71 -2.93 -0.92 3.43
N THR A 72 -4.15 -1.39 3.15
CA THR A 72 -5.39 -0.65 3.42
C THR A 72 -5.58 -0.31 4.90
N CYS A 73 -5.15 -1.20 5.79
CA CYS A 73 -5.20 -0.98 7.23
C CYS A 73 -4.36 0.21 7.71
N MET A 74 -3.49 0.79 6.88
CA MET A 74 -2.71 1.97 7.25
C MET A 74 -3.54 3.25 7.22
N PHE A 75 -4.60 3.32 6.40
CA PHE A 75 -5.42 4.52 6.24
C PHE A 75 -6.93 4.27 6.45
N ALA A 76 -7.35 3.02 6.57
CA ALA A 76 -8.74 2.63 6.79
C ALA A 76 -8.84 1.57 7.89
N SER A 77 -10.02 1.46 8.48
CA SER A 77 -10.33 0.47 9.52
C SER A 77 -11.65 -0.24 9.22
N LYS A 78 -11.85 -1.40 9.85
CA LYS A 78 -13.08 -2.19 9.72
C LYS A 78 -14.00 -1.91 10.90
N ASN A 79 -15.26 -1.64 10.62
CA ASN A 79 -16.33 -1.54 11.61
C ASN A 79 -17.50 -2.49 11.26
N GLY A 80 -18.61 -2.41 11.99
CA GLY A 80 -19.79 -3.26 11.78
C GLY A 80 -20.44 -3.16 10.39
N SER A 81 -20.15 -2.11 9.62
CA SER A 81 -20.67 -1.89 8.26
C SER A 81 -19.66 -2.20 7.15
N GLY A 82 -18.44 -2.64 7.49
CA GLY A 82 -17.36 -2.93 6.55
C GLY A 82 -16.15 -2.02 6.75
N TRP A 83 -15.36 -1.86 5.69
CA TRP A 83 -14.17 -1.01 5.71
C TRP A 83 -14.57 0.45 5.47
N THR A 84 -13.97 1.35 6.24
CA THR A 84 -14.28 2.78 6.22
C THR A 84 -13.02 3.62 6.40
N LEU A 85 -13.06 4.84 5.85
CA LEU A 85 -12.07 5.88 6.14
C LEU A 85 -12.37 6.59 7.47
N VAL A 86 -13.59 6.46 8.00
CA VAL A 86 -14.01 7.12 9.25
C VAL A 86 -13.19 6.55 10.41
N GLY A 87 -12.49 7.42 11.13
CA GLY A 87 -11.58 7.03 12.20
C GLY A 87 -10.18 6.63 11.75
N GLY A 88 -9.90 6.66 10.44
CA GLY A 88 -8.58 6.37 9.87
C GLY A 88 -8.19 4.89 9.94
N GLY A 89 -6.88 4.66 9.79
CA GLY A 89 -6.24 3.35 9.98
C GLY A 89 -5.14 3.43 11.02
N PHE A 90 -4.23 2.44 11.00
CA PHE A 90 -3.13 2.36 11.96
C PHE A 90 -2.08 3.47 11.84
N CYS A 91 -2.09 4.28 10.77
CA CYS A 91 -1.09 5.30 10.53
C CYS A 91 -1.71 6.67 10.24
N GLU A 92 -1.63 7.58 11.21
CA GLU A 92 -2.06 8.98 11.05
C GLU A 92 -1.18 9.76 10.05
N LYS A 93 0.03 9.26 9.77
CA LYS A 93 1.01 9.86 8.86
C LYS A 93 1.06 9.18 7.49
N CYS A 94 0.06 8.39 7.14
CA CYS A 94 0.09 7.57 5.92
C CYS A 94 0.41 8.42 4.67
N ASP A 95 -0.23 9.57 4.51
CA ASP A 95 0.00 10.46 3.37
C ASP A 95 1.40 11.08 3.35
N ALA A 96 1.91 11.52 4.49
CA ALA A 96 3.26 12.07 4.60
C ALA A 96 4.34 11.01 4.29
N LEU A 97 4.12 9.76 4.70
CA LEU A 97 5.02 8.65 4.37
C LEU A 97 4.98 8.35 2.87
N MET A 98 3.80 8.38 2.25
CA MET A 98 3.65 8.23 0.79
C MET A 98 4.38 9.32 0.02
N GLU A 99 4.24 10.57 0.44
CA GLU A 99 4.97 11.69 -0.14
C GLU A 99 6.49 11.50 0.01
N THR A 100 6.96 11.06 1.17
CA THR A 100 8.38 10.75 1.40
C THR A 100 8.91 9.68 0.44
N MET A 101 8.13 8.61 0.23
CA MET A 101 8.48 7.55 -0.74
C MET A 101 8.51 8.07 -2.17
N HIS A 102 7.51 8.86 -2.55
CA HIS A 102 7.43 9.47 -3.87
C HIS A 102 8.62 10.40 -4.12
N GLN A 103 8.91 11.33 -3.20
CA GLN A 103 10.06 12.23 -3.31
C GLN A 103 11.39 11.47 -3.40
N ALA A 104 11.52 10.34 -2.69
CA ALA A 104 12.73 9.53 -2.70
C ALA A 104 12.96 8.74 -4.01
N THR A 105 11.91 8.48 -4.79
CA THR A 105 11.96 7.49 -5.87
C THR A 105 11.37 7.96 -7.20
N GLY A 106 10.51 8.96 -7.20
CA GLY A 106 9.63 9.33 -8.31
C GLY A 106 8.55 8.29 -8.63
N LEU A 107 8.41 7.22 -7.84
CA LEU A 107 7.41 6.18 -8.11
C LEU A 107 6.02 6.62 -7.64
N PRO A 108 4.96 6.20 -8.35
CA PRO A 108 3.60 6.33 -7.85
C PRO A 108 3.42 5.52 -6.56
N CYS A 109 2.87 6.18 -5.54
CA CYS A 109 2.55 5.57 -4.25
C CYS A 109 1.03 5.51 -4.11
N ILE A 110 0.45 4.31 -4.00
CA ILE A 110 -0.99 4.08 -4.15
C ILE A 110 -1.57 3.54 -2.85
N LYS A 111 -2.64 4.18 -2.37
CA LYS A 111 -3.39 3.70 -1.20
C LYS A 111 -4.18 2.44 -1.57
N GLY A 112 -3.87 1.35 -0.89
CA GLY A 112 -4.74 0.19 -0.84
C GLY A 112 -4.11 -1.08 -1.41
N THR A 113 -4.57 -2.19 -0.86
CA THR A 113 -4.28 -3.55 -1.35
C THR A 113 -5.61 -4.30 -1.45
N ALA A 114 -6.03 -4.98 -0.38
CA ALA A 114 -7.36 -5.60 -0.27
C ALA A 114 -8.25 -4.83 0.71
N HIS A 115 -9.55 -5.11 0.65
CA HIS A 115 -10.55 -4.56 1.56
C HIS A 115 -10.68 -3.03 1.52
N LEU A 116 -10.77 -2.47 0.31
CA LEU A 116 -10.94 -1.03 0.18
C LEU A 116 -12.26 -0.59 0.82
N PRO A 117 -12.31 0.62 1.41
CA PRO A 117 -13.57 1.18 1.87
C PRO A 117 -14.60 1.26 0.74
N ASN A 118 -15.89 1.11 1.08
CA ASN A 118 -16.96 1.19 0.08
C ASN A 118 -16.91 2.52 -0.69
N GLY A 119 -16.90 2.45 -2.01
CA GLY A 119 -16.80 3.63 -2.89
C GLY A 119 -15.41 4.26 -2.96
N PHE A 120 -14.39 3.65 -2.33
CA PHE A 120 -13.01 4.11 -2.47
C PHE A 120 -12.40 3.62 -3.78
N THR A 121 -11.97 4.58 -4.58
CA THR A 121 -11.26 4.37 -5.84
C THR A 121 -9.79 4.68 -5.60
N PRO A 122 -8.86 3.70 -5.62
CA PRO A 122 -7.45 3.99 -5.46
C PRO A 122 -7.02 4.96 -6.54
N SER A 123 -6.37 6.05 -6.15
CA SER A 123 -5.78 6.99 -7.09
C SER A 123 -4.28 6.76 -7.15
N ILE A 124 -3.69 7.13 -8.28
CA ILE A 124 -2.26 7.36 -8.39
C ILE A 124 -2.06 8.84 -8.07
N PRO A 125 -1.84 9.23 -6.79
CA PRO A 125 -1.41 10.58 -6.54
C PRO A 125 -0.03 10.77 -7.17
N TYR A 126 0.20 11.95 -7.76
CA TYR A 126 1.48 12.39 -8.33
C TYR A 126 1.87 11.75 -9.68
N THR A 127 0.93 11.71 -10.63
CA THR A 127 1.23 11.52 -12.07
C THR A 127 1.88 12.75 -12.67
#